data_AF-A0A2U1TK87-F1
#
_entry.id   AF-A0A2U1TK87-F1
#
_cell.length_a   1.000
_cell.length_b   1.000
_cell.length_c   1.000
_cell.angle_alpha   90.00
_cell.angle_beta   90.00
_cell.angle_gamma   90.00
#
_symmetry.space_group_name_H-M   'P 1'
#
loop_
_entity.id
_entity.type
_entity.pdbx_description
1 polymer ?
#
loop_
_entity_poly.entity_id
_entity_poly.type
_entity_poly.pdbx_seq_one_letter_code
_entity_poly.pdbx_strand_id
1 'polypeptide(L)'
;MFDVLMYLFETYIHNETEMRVDQDSLTDDLTRAGFDRNDIYSALNWLEKLADIQEGQNTPLNLAHDPLAMRIYTQDEELRLDAECRGFLLFLEQIQVLNLETREMVIDRVMALDTQDFDLEDLKWVILMVLFNVPGCENAYQQMEELLFEENDGYVQ
;
A
#
# COMPACT_ATOMS: atom_id res chain seq x y z
N MET A 1 11.18 0.43 9.77
CA MET A 1 10.97 0.30 8.31
C MET A 1 9.73 1.08 7.84
N PHE A 2 8.57 0.90 8.47
CA PHE A 2 7.31 1.55 8.04
C PHE A 2 7.43 3.09 7.98
N ASP A 3 8.09 3.71 8.97
CA ASP A 3 8.36 5.16 8.98
C ASP A 3 9.14 5.64 7.74
N VAL A 4 10.01 4.80 7.18
CA VAL A 4 10.75 5.10 5.95
C VAL A 4 9.80 5.11 4.75
N LEU A 5 8.89 4.13 4.66
CA LEU A 5 7.88 4.08 3.60
C LEU A 5 6.95 5.30 3.66
N MET A 6 6.49 5.65 4.87
CA MET A 6 5.69 6.86 5.11
C MET A 6 6.42 8.13 4.67
N TYR A 7 7.65 8.31 5.11
CA TYR A 7 8.46 9.47 4.73
C TYR A 7 8.66 9.56 3.21
N LEU A 8 8.92 8.42 2.54
CA LEU A 8 9.05 8.37 1.09
C LEU A 8 7.77 8.80 0.39
N PHE A 9 6.63 8.33 0.89
CA PHE A 9 5.33 8.64 0.30
C PHE A 9 4.94 10.12 0.48
N GLU A 10 5.14 10.67 1.68
CA GLU A 10 4.87 12.09 1.94
C GLU A 10 5.84 13.01 1.17
N THR A 11 7.12 12.65 1.09
CA THR A 11 8.17 13.54 0.57
C THR A 11 8.34 13.45 -0.94
N TYR A 12 8.23 12.26 -1.53
CA TYR A 12 8.58 12.05 -2.94
C TYR A 12 7.37 11.76 -3.82
N ILE A 13 6.33 11.12 -3.31
CA ILE A 13 5.15 10.74 -4.11
C ILE A 13 4.19 11.92 -4.31
N HIS A 14 3.99 12.76 -3.30
CA HIS A 14 3.19 14.00 -3.43
C HIS A 14 3.84 15.08 -4.31
N ASN A 15 5.14 14.99 -4.59
CA ASN A 15 5.88 16.03 -5.32
C ASN A 15 5.90 15.83 -6.85
N GLU A 16 5.02 15.00 -7.42
CA GLU A 16 4.87 14.74 -8.88
C GLU A 16 6.20 14.49 -9.63
N THR A 17 7.24 14.07 -8.93
CA THR A 17 8.56 13.91 -9.54
C THR A 17 8.64 12.48 -10.02
N GLU A 18 8.56 12.29 -11.35
CA GLU A 18 8.73 11.02 -12.05
C GLU A 18 9.70 10.10 -11.29
N MET A 19 9.19 9.01 -10.72
CA MET A 19 9.96 8.03 -9.93
C MET A 19 10.97 7.29 -10.83
N ARG A 20 12.03 8.00 -11.17
CA ARG A 20 13.35 7.48 -11.53
C ARG A 20 14.37 8.17 -10.63
N VAL A 21 14.09 8.23 -9.33
CA VAL A 21 15.07 8.64 -8.34
C VAL A 21 16.02 7.47 -8.14
N ASP A 22 17.31 7.73 -8.35
CA ASP A 22 18.37 6.75 -8.16
C ASP A 22 18.35 6.22 -6.71
N GLN A 23 18.39 4.89 -6.55
CA GLN A 23 18.26 4.22 -5.25
C GLN A 23 19.37 4.65 -4.28
N ASP A 24 20.55 4.96 -4.80
CA ASP A 24 21.67 5.51 -4.03
C ASP A 24 21.36 6.93 -3.50
N SER A 25 20.77 7.79 -4.34
CA SER A 25 20.34 9.14 -3.93
C SER A 25 19.25 9.08 -2.86
N LEU A 26 18.30 8.15 -2.99
CA LEU A 26 17.23 7.99 -2.01
C LEU A 26 17.78 7.50 -0.66
N THR A 27 18.75 6.58 -0.69
CA THR A 27 19.41 6.05 0.50
C THR A 27 20.17 7.15 1.25
N ASP A 28 20.89 8.02 0.52
CA ASP A 28 21.61 9.15 1.10
C ASP A 28 20.67 10.17 1.74
N ASP A 29 19.56 10.49 1.07
CA ASP A 29 18.54 11.41 1.59
C ASP A 29 17.87 10.86 2.85
N LEU A 30 17.48 9.59 2.86
CA LEU A 30 16.90 8.91 4.03
C LEU A 30 17.90 8.81 5.19
N THR A 31 19.18 8.54 4.90
CA THR A 31 20.23 8.53 5.91
C THR A 31 20.40 9.93 6.53
N ARG A 32 20.33 10.98 5.71
CA ARG A 32 20.39 12.38 6.17
C ARG A 32 19.15 12.79 6.97
N ALA A 33 17.98 12.22 6.66
CA ALA A 33 16.76 12.38 7.45
C ALA A 33 16.83 11.66 8.81
N GLY A 34 17.81 10.77 9.01
CA GLY A 34 18.11 10.14 10.29
C GLY A 34 17.57 8.72 10.45
N PHE A 35 17.10 8.09 9.38
CA PHE A 35 16.63 6.70 9.42
C PHE A 35 17.78 5.70 9.58
N ASP A 36 17.51 4.59 10.25
CA ASP A 36 18.47 3.48 10.35
C ASP A 36 18.67 2.82 8.99
N ARG A 37 19.92 2.43 8.69
CA ARG A 37 20.23 1.81 7.41
C ARG A 37 19.46 0.51 7.18
N ASN A 38 19.23 -0.31 8.21
CA ASN A 38 18.49 -1.56 8.05
C ASN A 38 17.03 -1.29 7.70
N ASP A 39 16.44 -0.25 8.28
CA ASP A 39 15.07 0.18 7.97
C ASP A 39 14.96 0.70 6.54
N ILE A 40 15.96 1.46 6.07
CA ILE A 40 16.06 1.93 4.69
C ILE A 40 16.13 0.76 3.72
N TYR A 41 17.06 -0.17 3.93
CA TYR A 41 17.20 -1.34 3.05
C TYR A 41 15.94 -2.21 3.04
N SER A 42 15.31 -2.40 4.19
CA SER A 42 14.08 -3.19 4.28
C SER A 42 12.93 -2.55 3.52
N ALA A 43 12.79 -1.22 3.62
CA ALA A 43 11.76 -0.46 2.89
C ALA A 43 11.98 -0.47 1.37
N LEU A 44 13.23 -0.29 0.93
CA LEU A 44 13.58 -0.37 -0.49
C LEU A 44 13.32 -1.77 -1.06
N ASN A 45 13.68 -2.82 -0.34
CA ASN A 45 13.38 -4.21 -0.73
C ASN A 45 11.87 -4.50 -0.73
N TRP A 46 11.10 -3.85 0.14
CA TRP A 46 9.64 -3.94 0.12
C TRP A 46 9.06 -3.33 -1.18
N LEU A 47 9.59 -2.19 -1.62
CA LEU A 47 9.21 -1.54 -2.89
C LEU A 47 9.65 -2.33 -4.12
N GLU A 48 10.87 -2.88 -4.12
CA GLU A 48 11.36 -3.73 -5.21
C GLU A 48 10.43 -4.94 -5.43
N LYS A 49 10.10 -5.65 -4.35
CA LYS A 49 9.14 -6.76 -4.40
C LYS A 49 7.73 -6.34 -4.81
N LEU A 50 7.31 -5.11 -4.55
CA LEU A 50 6.03 -4.59 -5.04
C LEU A 50 6.05 -4.46 -6.58
N ALA A 51 7.17 -3.98 -7.14
CA ALA A 51 7.35 -3.91 -8.58
C ALA A 51 7.38 -5.32 -9.22
N ASP A 52 8.05 -6.30 -8.58
CA ASP A 52 8.11 -7.69 -9.07
C ASP A 52 6.72 -8.33 -9.20
N ILE A 53 5.79 -8.02 -8.29
CA ILE A 53 4.42 -8.55 -8.33
C ILE A 53 3.69 -8.06 -9.58
N GLN A 54 3.94 -6.83 -10.02
CA GLN A 54 3.32 -6.25 -11.21
C GLN A 54 3.80 -6.90 -12.51
N GLU A 55 5.06 -7.33 -12.57
CA GLU A 55 5.65 -7.94 -13.76
C GLU A 55 5.16 -9.39 -14.00
N GLY A 56 4.21 -9.87 -13.22
CA GLY A 56 3.46 -11.10 -13.50
C GLY A 56 4.20 -12.39 -13.12
N GLN A 57 5.19 -12.33 -12.23
CA GLN A 57 5.85 -13.52 -11.67
C GLN A 57 4.88 -14.38 -10.83
N ASN A 58 3.77 -13.81 -10.37
CA ASN A 58 2.62 -14.55 -9.85
C ASN A 58 1.49 -14.47 -10.87
N THR A 59 1.37 -15.50 -11.71
CA THR A 59 0.26 -15.64 -12.64
C THR A 59 -1.04 -15.55 -11.84
N PRO A 60 -1.96 -14.61 -12.10
CA PRO A 60 -3.26 -14.67 -11.49
C PRO A 60 -3.87 -16.00 -11.93
N LEU A 61 -4.13 -16.89 -10.97
CA LEU A 61 -5.12 -17.93 -11.18
C LEU A 61 -6.31 -17.22 -11.84
N ASN A 62 -6.73 -17.69 -13.01
CA ASN A 62 -7.93 -17.23 -13.70
C ASN A 62 -9.14 -17.48 -12.78
N LEU A 63 -9.25 -16.66 -11.74
CA LEU A 63 -10.41 -16.55 -10.89
C LEU A 63 -11.37 -15.79 -11.76
N ALA A 64 -12.39 -16.51 -12.24
CA ALA A 64 -13.52 -15.87 -12.86
C ALA A 64 -13.92 -14.68 -11.98
N HIS A 65 -14.03 -13.49 -12.57
CA HIS A 65 -14.61 -12.31 -11.92
C HIS A 65 -16.09 -12.61 -11.64
N ASP A 66 -16.34 -13.43 -10.62
CA ASP A 66 -17.66 -13.58 -10.05
C ASP A 66 -17.82 -12.45 -9.03
N PRO A 67 -18.71 -11.47 -9.28
CA PRO A 67 -18.98 -10.38 -8.34
C PRO A 67 -19.56 -10.89 -7.00
N LEU A 68 -19.91 -12.17 -6.90
CA LEU A 68 -20.36 -12.83 -5.67
C LEU A 68 -19.23 -13.59 -4.95
N ALA A 69 -18.02 -13.64 -5.52
CA ALA A 69 -16.88 -14.28 -4.88
C ALA A 69 -16.52 -13.52 -3.59
N MET A 70 -16.37 -14.27 -2.51
CA MET A 70 -15.94 -13.73 -1.22
C MET A 70 -14.53 -14.22 -0.93
N ARG A 71 -13.64 -13.31 -0.55
CA ARG A 71 -12.32 -13.67 -0.03
C ARG A 71 -12.45 -14.29 1.35
N ILE A 72 -11.72 -15.38 1.58
CA ILE A 72 -11.56 -15.99 2.90
C ILE A 72 -10.15 -15.65 3.40
N TYR A 73 -10.07 -15.03 4.57
CA TYR A 73 -8.80 -14.68 5.21
C TYR A 73 -8.26 -15.87 6.01
N THR A 74 -6.95 -16.08 5.92
CA THR A 74 -6.19 -17.02 6.73
C THR A 74 -6.02 -16.51 8.16
N GLN A 75 -5.71 -17.39 9.11
CA GLN A 75 -5.54 -17.00 10.50
C GLN A 75 -4.46 -15.93 10.70
N ASP A 76 -3.36 -16.01 9.95
CA ASP A 76 -2.28 -15.02 10.02
C ASP A 76 -2.73 -13.67 9.48
N GLU A 77 -3.52 -13.64 8.40
CA GLU A 77 -4.13 -12.42 7.89
C GLU A 77 -5.15 -11.86 8.88
N GLU A 78 -5.96 -12.68 9.56
CA GLU A 78 -6.93 -12.17 10.56
C GLU A 78 -6.26 -11.58 11.80
N LEU A 79 -5.06 -12.07 12.15
CA LEU A 79 -4.27 -11.50 13.23
C LEU A 79 -3.67 -10.14 12.86
N ARG A 80 -3.36 -9.95 11.57
CA ARG A 80 -2.73 -8.73 11.06
C ARG A 80 -3.74 -7.68 10.60
N LEU A 81 -4.80 -8.11 9.92
CA LEU A 81 -5.89 -7.31 9.38
C LEU A 81 -7.12 -7.59 10.24
N ASP A 82 -7.38 -6.71 11.18
CA ASP A 82 -8.53 -6.81 12.06
C ASP A 82 -9.87 -6.65 11.30
N ALA A 83 -10.99 -6.63 12.03
CA ALA A 83 -12.30 -6.51 11.40
C ALA A 83 -12.49 -5.19 10.65
N GLU A 84 -11.90 -4.10 11.15
CA GLU A 84 -12.01 -2.77 10.56
C GLU A 84 -11.19 -2.68 9.26
N CYS A 85 -9.94 -3.16 9.28
CA CYS A 85 -9.08 -3.29 8.11
C CYS A 85 -9.74 -4.09 6.98
N ARG A 86 -10.30 -5.27 7.33
CA ARG A 86 -10.98 -6.13 6.35
C ARG A 86 -12.27 -5.51 5.82
N GLY A 87 -13.02 -4.82 6.67
CA GLY A 87 -14.20 -4.07 6.27
C GLY A 87 -13.86 -2.95 5.28
N PHE A 88 -12.75 -2.24 5.49
CA PHE A 88 -12.28 -1.19 4.61
C PHE A 88 -11.83 -1.73 3.24
N LEU A 89 -11.08 -2.84 3.21
CA LEU A 89 -10.73 -3.51 1.94
C LEU A 89 -11.97 -3.93 1.14
N LEU A 90 -12.96 -4.50 1.82
CA LEU A 90 -14.24 -4.86 1.19
C LEU A 90 -14.97 -3.64 0.64
N PHE A 91 -15.01 -2.54 1.40
CA PHE A 91 -15.62 -1.29 0.96
C PHE A 91 -14.95 -0.76 -0.32
N LEU A 92 -13.62 -0.70 -0.37
CA LEU A 92 -12.88 -0.24 -1.55
C LEU A 92 -13.10 -1.14 -2.77
N GLU A 93 -13.23 -2.45 -2.57
CA GLU A 93 -13.59 -3.39 -3.65
C GLU A 93 -15.02 -3.11 -4.16
N GLN A 94 -15.98 -2.83 -3.27
CA GLN A 94 -17.36 -2.54 -3.64
C GLN A 94 -17.51 -1.25 -4.46
N ILE A 95 -16.73 -0.20 -4.13
CA ILE A 95 -16.71 1.05 -4.90
C ILE A 95 -15.74 1.01 -6.09
N GLN A 96 -15.12 -0.15 -6.35
CA GLN A 96 -14.21 -0.38 -7.48
C GLN A 96 -12.91 0.46 -7.45
N VAL A 97 -12.52 0.95 -6.27
CA VAL A 97 -11.17 1.52 -6.05
C VAL A 97 -10.12 0.41 -6.08
N LEU A 98 -10.43 -0.72 -5.44
CA LEU A 98 -9.64 -1.94 -5.57
C LEU A 98 -10.36 -2.93 -6.49
N ASN A 99 -9.56 -3.71 -7.22
CA ASN A 99 -10.03 -4.91 -7.91
C ASN A 99 -9.42 -6.15 -7.22
N LEU A 100 -9.74 -7.34 -7.71
CA LEU A 100 -9.24 -8.59 -7.14
C LEU A 100 -7.71 -8.60 -7.04
N GLU A 101 -7.02 -8.19 -8.10
CA GLU A 101 -5.56 -8.19 -8.19
C GLU A 101 -4.94 -7.18 -7.23
N THR A 102 -5.38 -5.92 -7.27
CA THR A 102 -4.82 -4.87 -6.41
C THR A 102 -5.13 -5.12 -4.93
N ARG A 103 -6.28 -5.74 -4.61
CA ARG A 103 -6.59 -6.20 -3.24
C ARG A 103 -5.58 -7.23 -2.75
N GLU A 104 -5.25 -8.24 -3.56
CA GLU A 104 -4.25 -9.25 -3.18
C GLU A 104 -2.86 -8.63 -3.03
N MET A 105 -2.50 -7.68 -3.90
CA MET A 105 -1.24 -6.94 -3.78
C MET A 105 -1.16 -6.19 -2.44
N VAL A 106 -2.23 -5.48 -2.05
CA VAL A 106 -2.28 -4.80 -0.75
C VAL A 106 -2.08 -5.79 0.39
N ILE A 107 -2.80 -6.90 0.40
CA ILE A 107 -2.72 -7.88 1.47
C ILE A 107 -1.32 -8.48 1.56
N ASP A 108 -0.74 -8.91 0.44
CA ASP A 108 0.63 -9.45 0.39
C ASP A 108 1.65 -8.44 0.95
N ARG A 109 1.50 -7.17 0.58
CA ARG A 109 2.35 -6.08 1.06
C ARG A 109 2.20 -5.79 2.54
N VAL A 110 0.99 -5.81 3.07
CA VAL A 110 0.73 -5.67 4.52
C VAL A 110 1.39 -6.82 5.30
N MET A 111 1.28 -8.05 4.80
CA MET A 111 1.87 -9.22 5.44
C MET A 111 3.40 -9.21 5.41
N ALA A 112 4.01 -8.48 4.46
CA ALA A 112 5.46 -8.29 4.36
C ALA A 112 6.00 -7.16 5.24
N LEU A 113 5.15 -6.40 5.94
CA LEU A 113 5.59 -5.33 6.84
C LEU A 113 6.13 -5.88 8.15
N ASP A 114 7.37 -5.56 8.48
CA ASP A 114 7.99 -5.85 9.78
C ASP A 114 7.68 -4.72 10.79
N THR A 115 6.42 -4.65 11.21
CA THR A 115 5.93 -3.80 12.32
C THR A 115 5.10 -4.65 13.27
N GLN A 116 5.12 -4.37 14.58
CA GLN A 116 4.31 -5.09 15.56
C GLN A 116 2.89 -4.54 15.66
N ASP A 117 2.77 -3.21 15.61
CA ASP A 117 1.50 -2.51 15.62
C ASP A 117 1.14 -2.17 14.17
N PHE A 118 -0.10 -2.48 13.80
CA PHE A 118 -0.67 -2.20 12.48
C PHE A 118 -2.15 -1.90 12.65
N ASP A 119 -2.59 -0.75 12.19
CA ASP A 119 -3.98 -0.31 12.29
C ASP A 119 -4.58 0.06 10.92
N LEU A 120 -5.81 0.58 10.95
CA LEU A 120 -6.51 1.01 9.74
C LEU A 120 -5.79 2.17 9.04
N GLU A 121 -5.18 3.09 9.77
CA GLU A 121 -4.49 4.24 9.18
C GLU A 121 -3.26 3.74 8.40
N ASP A 122 -2.49 2.82 8.98
CA ASP A 122 -1.37 2.17 8.31
C ASP A 122 -1.80 1.45 7.01
N LEU A 123 -2.93 0.75 7.05
CA LEU A 123 -3.50 0.09 5.89
C LEU A 123 -3.79 1.06 4.74
N LYS A 124 -4.35 2.23 5.04
CA LYS A 124 -4.69 3.22 4.01
C LYS A 124 -3.45 3.74 3.28
N TRP A 125 -2.36 3.94 4.01
CA TRP A 125 -1.08 4.30 3.40
C TRP A 125 -0.52 3.18 2.52
N VAL A 126 -0.61 1.92 2.95
CA VAL A 126 -0.19 0.79 2.11
C VAL A 126 -1.02 0.71 0.82
N ILE A 127 -2.34 0.93 0.91
CA ILE A 127 -3.23 0.97 -0.25
C ILE A 127 -2.79 2.05 -1.24
N LEU A 128 -2.52 3.27 -0.75
CA LEU A 128 -2.02 4.35 -1.59
C LEU A 128 -0.68 4.00 -2.24
N MET A 129 0.26 3.43 -1.49
CA MET A 129 1.56 3.00 -2.04
C MET A 129 1.38 1.96 -3.15
N VAL A 130 0.48 0.99 -2.98
CA VAL A 130 0.20 -0.01 -4.02
C VAL A 130 -0.44 0.64 -5.24
N LEU A 131 -1.50 1.45 -5.07
CA LEU A 131 -2.19 2.10 -6.18
C LEU A 131 -1.28 3.07 -6.95
N PHE A 132 -0.40 3.77 -6.26
CA PHE A 132 0.58 4.67 -6.88
C PHE A 132 1.58 3.91 -7.76
N ASN A 133 2.02 2.74 -7.30
CA ASN A 133 3.03 1.97 -8.01
C ASN A 133 2.45 1.11 -9.14
N VAL A 134 1.13 0.87 -9.19
CA VAL A 134 0.47 0.06 -10.24
C VAL A 134 0.02 0.93 -11.41
N PRO A 135 0.49 0.67 -12.65
CA PRO A 135 0.07 1.43 -13.83
C PRO A 135 -1.45 1.39 -14.07
N GLY A 136 -2.04 2.52 -14.48
CA GLY A 136 -3.47 2.60 -14.81
C GLY A 136 -4.40 2.72 -13.59
N CYS A 137 -3.85 2.88 -12.39
CA CYS A 137 -4.61 3.08 -11.15
C CYS A 137 -4.74 4.55 -10.75
N GLU A 138 -4.44 5.52 -11.63
CA GLU A 138 -4.39 6.95 -11.27
C GLU A 138 -5.75 7.46 -10.74
N ASN A 139 -6.85 6.98 -11.32
CA ASN A 139 -8.19 7.35 -10.85
C ASN A 139 -8.52 6.72 -9.49
N ALA A 140 -8.14 5.45 -9.28
CA ALA A 140 -8.32 4.76 -8.01
C ALA A 140 -7.48 5.41 -6.89
N TYR A 141 -6.26 5.83 -7.23
CA TYR A 141 -5.37 6.58 -6.35
C TYR A 141 -6.03 7.90 -5.92
N GLN A 142 -6.52 8.70 -6.86
CA GLN A 142 -7.19 9.97 -6.54
C GLN A 142 -8.43 9.77 -5.65
N GLN A 143 -9.26 8.76 -5.95
CA GLN A 143 -10.43 8.46 -5.11
C GLN A 143 -10.02 8.05 -3.69
N MET A 144 -8.95 7.26 -3.54
CA MET A 144 -8.43 6.86 -2.24
C MET A 144 -7.87 8.05 -1.45
N GLU A 145 -7.19 8.99 -2.11
CA GLU A 145 -6.76 10.25 -1.51
C GLU A 145 -7.96 11.08 -1.02
N GLU A 146 -8.99 11.26 -1.85
CA GLU A 146 -10.20 11.99 -1.48
C GLU A 146 -10.86 11.39 -0.22
N LEU A 147 -10.96 10.07 -0.13
CA LEU A 147 -11.49 9.37 1.06
C LEU A 147 -10.65 9.63 2.32
N LEU A 148 -9.32 9.72 2.19
CA LEU A 148 -8.42 10.04 3.29
C LEU A 148 -8.57 11.48 3.78
N PHE A 149 -8.79 12.43 2.87
CA PHE A 149 -9.00 13.84 3.20
C PHE A 149 -10.39 14.09 3.80
N GLU A 150 -11.45 13.43 3.30
CA GLU A 150 -12.81 13.59 3.81
C GLU A 150 -12.96 13.14 5.28
N GLU A 151 -12.22 12.12 5.71
CA GLU A 151 -12.19 11.71 7.12
C GLU A 151 -11.49 12.73 8.03
N ASN A 152 -10.45 13.40 7.53
CA ASN A 152 -9.68 14.40 8.29
C ASN A 152 -10.43 15.74 8.46
N ASP A 153 -11.25 16.14 7.48
CA ASP A 153 -12.09 17.34 7.58
C ASP A 153 -13.29 17.20 8.55
N GLY A 154 -13.56 15.98 9.02
CA GLY A 154 -14.59 15.69 10.03
C GLY A 154 -14.33 16.26 11.42
N TYR A 155 -13.13 16.78 11.70
CA TYR A 155 -12.71 17.30 13.02
C TYR A 155 -12.67 18.84 13.13
N VAL A 156 -13.40 19.57 12.28
CA VAL A 156 -13.66 20.99 12.52
C VAL A 156 -15.04 21.18 13.16
N GLN A 157 -15.12 21.03 14.49
CA GLN A 157 -16.18 21.63 15.32
C GLN A 157 -15.59 22.37 16.52
#